data_AF-A0A438PPN2-F1
#
_entry.id   AF-A0A438PPN2-F1
#
_cell.length_a   1.000
_cell.length_b   1.000
_cell.length_c   1.000
_cell.angle_alpha   90.00
_cell.angle_beta   90.00
_cell.angle_gamma   90.00
#
_symmetry.space_group_name_H-M   'P 1'
#
loop_
_entity.id
_entity.type
_entity.pdbx_description
1 polymer ?
#
loop_
_entity_poly.entity_id
_entity_poly.type
_entity_poly.pdbx_seq_one_letter_code
_entity_poly.pdbx_strand_id
1 'polypeptide(L)'
;MKTNGHFKDFAWKKCLLGVSVVALLVGCSPHIIETNEVALKLNYHPASEKVQALDEKILLLRPAFQYSDNIAKEYENKFKNQTTLKVEEILQNQGYKVINVDSSDKDDFSFAQKKEGYLAVAMNGEIVLRPDPKRTIQKKSEPGLLFSTGLDKMEGVLIPAGFIKVTILEPMSGESLDSFTMDLSELDIQEKFLKTTHSSHSGGLVSTMVKGTDNSNDAIKSALNKIFANIMQEIDKKLTQKNLESYQKDAKELKNKRNR
;
A
#
# COMPACT_ATOMS: atom_id res chain seq x y z
N MET A 1 87.22 7.02 28.81
CA MET A 1 86.34 5.83 28.87
C MET A 1 84.93 6.26 29.25
N LYS A 2 83.91 5.46 28.87
CA LYS A 2 82.49 5.52 29.35
C LYS A 2 82.44 5.50 30.91
N THR A 3 81.39 5.84 31.66
CA THR A 3 79.93 6.02 31.52
C THR A 3 79.51 7.23 32.41
N ASN A 4 78.29 7.79 32.48
CA ASN A 4 77.04 7.83 31.69
C ASN A 4 76.23 9.08 32.15
N GLY A 5 75.03 9.32 31.60
CA GLY A 5 74.01 10.19 32.22
C GLY A 5 72.63 9.52 32.25
N HIS A 6 71.73 10.00 33.11
CA HIS A 6 70.26 10.06 32.92
C HIS A 6 69.60 10.69 34.16
N PHE A 7 69.01 11.88 34.02
CA PHE A 7 68.23 12.54 35.09
C PHE A 7 66.92 13.10 34.50
N LYS A 8 66.10 12.21 33.94
CA LYS A 8 64.76 12.50 33.40
C LYS A 8 63.87 11.26 33.47
N ASP A 9 63.44 10.90 34.68
CA ASP A 9 62.43 9.85 34.91
C ASP A 9 61.62 10.11 36.18
N PHE A 10 60.70 11.09 36.12
CA PHE A 10 59.67 11.24 37.15
C PHE A 10 58.32 11.81 36.64
N ALA A 11 58.27 12.38 35.44
CA ALA A 11 57.09 13.08 34.92
C ALA A 11 56.18 12.26 33.96
N TRP A 12 56.49 10.99 33.66
CA TRP A 12 55.70 10.20 32.68
C TRP A 12 54.65 9.27 33.33
N LYS A 13 54.79 8.88 34.61
CA LYS A 13 53.92 7.85 35.22
C LYS A 13 52.53 8.33 35.72
N LYS A 14 52.10 9.55 35.41
CA LYS A 14 50.74 10.05 35.75
C LYS A 14 49.84 10.43 34.57
N CYS A 15 50.34 10.50 33.33
CA CYS A 15 49.48 10.74 32.16
C CYS A 15 48.89 9.48 31.52
N LEU A 16 49.31 8.27 31.92
CA LEU A 16 48.87 7.01 31.30
C LEU A 16 47.61 6.36 31.93
N LEU A 17 47.08 6.91 33.02
CA LEU A 17 45.82 6.44 33.63
C LEU A 17 44.58 7.24 33.20
N GLY A 18 44.74 8.33 32.44
CA GLY A 18 43.63 9.20 32.03
C GLY A 18 42.94 8.83 30.71
N VAL A 19 43.52 7.93 29.91
CA VAL A 19 43.07 7.70 28.51
C VAL A 19 42.27 6.39 28.34
N SER A 20 42.36 5.45 29.30
CA SER A 20 41.87 4.07 29.09
C SER A 20 40.37 3.83 29.37
N VAL A 21 39.55 4.86 29.59
CA VAL A 21 38.10 4.70 29.90
C VAL A 21 37.19 5.17 28.75
N VAL A 22 37.69 5.96 27.80
CA VAL A 22 36.86 6.55 26.73
C VAL A 22 36.61 5.57 25.55
N ALA A 23 37.32 4.44 25.48
CA ALA A 23 37.34 3.54 24.33
C ALA A 23 36.23 2.46 24.28
N LEU A 24 35.31 2.40 25.26
CA LEU A 24 34.27 1.35 25.35
C LEU A 24 32.83 1.89 25.42
N LEU A 25 32.58 3.10 24.91
CA LEU A 25 31.23 3.65 24.73
C LEU A 25 30.85 3.83 23.25
N VAL A 26 31.30 2.92 22.38
CA VAL A 26 30.65 2.70 21.08
C VAL A 26 29.37 1.91 21.36
N GLY A 27 28.33 2.63 21.77
CA GLY A 27 27.02 2.05 22.06
C GLY A 27 26.41 1.46 20.79
N CYS A 28 26.46 0.13 20.65
CA CYS A 28 25.76 -0.56 19.58
C CYS A 28 24.25 -0.29 19.69
N SER A 29 23.67 0.31 18.66
CA SER A 29 22.24 0.61 18.62
C SER A 29 21.40 -0.68 18.75
N PRO A 30 20.27 -0.65 19.48
CA PRO A 30 19.38 -1.80 19.64
C PRO A 30 18.92 -2.35 18.27
N HIS A 31 19.03 -3.67 18.05
CA HIS A 31 18.63 -4.25 16.78
C HIS A 31 17.11 -4.37 16.67
N ILE A 32 16.53 -3.80 15.61
CA ILE A 32 15.10 -3.92 15.27
C ILE A 32 14.96 -5.00 14.19
N ILE A 33 14.09 -5.97 14.44
CA ILE A 33 13.74 -7.04 13.50
C ILE A 33 12.44 -6.65 12.79
N GLU A 34 12.52 -6.38 11.49
CA GLU A 34 11.33 -6.22 10.64
C GLU A 34 10.81 -7.60 10.24
N THR A 35 9.50 -7.82 10.38
CA THR A 35 8.85 -9.07 9.94
C THR A 35 8.31 -8.92 8.51
N ASN A 36 8.33 -10.03 7.77
CA ASN A 36 7.87 -10.11 6.38
C ASN A 36 7.16 -11.44 6.12
N GLU A 37 6.32 -11.86 7.07
CA GLU A 37 5.67 -13.18 7.09
C GLU A 37 4.38 -13.21 6.26
N VAL A 38 3.70 -12.07 6.10
CA VAL A 38 2.46 -11.98 5.32
C VAL A 38 2.78 -11.65 3.87
N ALA A 39 2.52 -12.59 2.96
CA ALA A 39 2.64 -12.31 1.52
C ALA A 39 1.49 -11.42 1.01
N LEU A 40 1.80 -10.49 0.11
CA LEU A 40 0.81 -9.69 -0.63
C LEU A 40 0.13 -10.57 -1.70
N LYS A 41 -0.94 -11.26 -1.29
CA LYS A 41 -1.76 -12.21 -2.03
C LYS A 41 -3.07 -11.54 -2.44
N LEU A 42 -2.98 -10.68 -3.44
CA LEU A 42 -4.11 -9.97 -4.05
C LEU A 42 -4.89 -10.91 -4.97
N ASN A 43 -5.54 -11.91 -4.37
CA ASN A 43 -6.30 -12.92 -5.09
C ASN A 43 -7.80 -12.69 -4.91
N TYR A 44 -8.52 -12.84 -6.01
CA TYR A 44 -9.97 -12.91 -6.06
C TYR A 44 -10.36 -13.92 -7.14
N HIS A 45 -11.40 -14.70 -6.89
CA HIS A 45 -11.99 -15.58 -7.89
C HIS A 45 -13.40 -15.07 -8.18
N PRO A 46 -13.71 -14.69 -9.44
CA PRO A 46 -15.05 -14.26 -9.80
C PRO A 46 -16.10 -15.32 -9.44
N ALA A 47 -17.22 -14.89 -8.87
CA ALA A 47 -18.34 -15.75 -8.54
C ALA A 47 -19.13 -16.20 -9.79
N SER A 48 -19.00 -15.45 -10.89
CA SER A 48 -19.63 -15.78 -12.17
C SER A 48 -18.81 -16.80 -12.96
N GLU A 49 -19.41 -17.93 -13.30
CA GLU A 49 -18.91 -18.83 -14.35
C GLU A 49 -18.94 -18.13 -15.72
N LYS A 50 -18.09 -18.59 -16.64
CA LYS A 50 -17.96 -17.98 -17.97
C LYS A 50 -19.19 -18.25 -18.84
N VAL A 51 -19.91 -17.19 -19.18
CA VAL A 51 -21.08 -17.26 -20.08
C VAL A 51 -20.67 -17.27 -21.56
N GLN A 52 -21.67 -17.34 -22.45
CA GLN A 52 -21.46 -17.29 -23.89
C GLN A 52 -20.80 -15.96 -24.33
N ALA A 53 -19.83 -16.03 -25.23
CA ALA A 53 -19.13 -14.85 -25.72
C ALA A 53 -20.05 -13.92 -26.52
N LEU A 54 -19.93 -12.62 -26.24
CA LEU A 54 -20.58 -11.50 -26.91
C LEU A 54 -19.63 -10.87 -27.95
N ASP A 55 -20.17 -10.07 -28.86
CA ASP A 55 -19.35 -9.33 -29.83
C ASP A 55 -18.95 -7.93 -29.33
N GLU A 56 -19.69 -7.40 -28.36
CA GLU A 56 -19.42 -6.15 -27.66
C GLU A 56 -18.03 -6.13 -27.00
N LYS A 57 -17.32 -5.02 -27.20
CA LYS A 57 -16.01 -4.77 -26.60
C LYS A 57 -16.10 -3.74 -25.47
N ILE A 58 -15.53 -4.02 -24.31
CA ILE A 58 -15.42 -3.06 -23.20
C ILE A 58 -13.98 -2.56 -23.12
N LEU A 59 -13.80 -1.24 -23.10
CA LEU A 59 -12.50 -0.61 -22.84
C LEU A 59 -12.27 -0.59 -21.32
N LEU A 60 -11.14 -1.11 -20.85
CA LEU A 60 -10.77 -1.10 -19.44
C LEU A 60 -9.59 -0.16 -19.23
N LEU A 61 -9.80 0.93 -18.50
CA LEU A 61 -8.73 1.89 -18.20
C LEU A 61 -7.84 1.37 -17.07
N ARG A 62 -6.59 1.82 -17.07
CA ARG A 62 -5.70 1.58 -15.93
C ARG A 62 -6.24 2.28 -14.67
N PRO A 63 -6.30 1.61 -13.51
CA PRO A 63 -6.82 2.23 -12.29
C PRO A 63 -5.95 3.42 -11.81
N ALA A 64 -6.59 4.58 -11.65
CA ALA A 64 -6.01 5.79 -11.05
C ALA A 64 -6.19 5.78 -9.51
N PHE A 65 -5.49 4.87 -8.84
CA PHE A 65 -5.48 4.81 -7.38
C PHE A 65 -4.30 5.61 -6.79
N GLN A 66 -4.64 6.52 -5.88
CA GLN A 66 -3.72 7.18 -4.94
C GLN A 66 -3.60 6.35 -3.66
N TYR A 67 -2.48 6.49 -2.96
CA TYR A 67 -2.13 5.69 -1.79
C TYR A 67 -1.45 6.57 -0.74
N SER A 68 -1.63 6.26 0.55
CA SER A 68 -0.92 6.94 1.63
C SER A 68 0.57 6.54 1.68
N ASP A 69 1.44 7.47 2.05
CA ASP A 69 2.92 7.37 1.97
C ASP A 69 3.54 6.15 2.66
N ASN A 70 2.84 5.53 3.61
CA ASN A 70 3.28 4.31 4.30
C ASN A 70 3.11 3.03 3.46
N ILE A 71 2.41 3.09 2.32
CA ILE A 71 2.23 1.95 1.41
C ILE A 71 3.38 1.95 0.41
N ALA A 72 4.20 0.89 0.41
CA ALA A 72 5.34 0.78 -0.49
C ALA A 72 4.91 0.79 -1.97
N LYS A 73 5.66 1.50 -2.83
CA LYS A 73 5.31 1.70 -4.25
C LYS A 73 5.13 0.39 -5.04
N GLU A 74 5.88 -0.64 -4.67
CA GLU A 74 5.73 -1.99 -5.20
C GLU A 74 4.32 -2.54 -4.95
N TYR A 75 3.79 -2.34 -3.74
CA TYR A 75 2.48 -2.84 -3.34
C TYR A 75 1.37 -2.11 -4.09
N GLU A 76 1.49 -0.78 -4.28
CA GLU A 76 0.56 -0.01 -5.12
C GLU A 76 0.51 -0.55 -6.56
N ASN A 77 1.70 -0.77 -7.16
CA ASN A 77 1.82 -1.19 -8.55
C ASN A 77 1.27 -2.61 -8.73
N LYS A 78 1.54 -3.50 -7.78
CA LYS A 78 0.95 -4.84 -7.75
C LYS A 78 -0.57 -4.77 -7.59
N PHE A 79 -1.09 -3.88 -6.75
CA PHE A 79 -2.52 -3.67 -6.54
C PHE A 79 -3.21 -3.20 -7.81
N LYS A 80 -2.73 -2.12 -8.44
CA LYS A 80 -3.29 -1.59 -9.70
C LYS A 80 -3.28 -2.66 -10.81
N ASN A 81 -2.17 -3.37 -10.98
CA ASN A 81 -2.06 -4.41 -12.02
C ASN A 81 -2.99 -5.61 -11.75
N GLN A 82 -3.09 -6.08 -10.50
CA GLN A 82 -4.02 -7.17 -10.16
C GLN A 82 -5.49 -6.73 -10.25
N THR A 83 -5.81 -5.48 -9.94
CA THR A 83 -7.16 -4.93 -10.17
C THR A 83 -7.52 -4.97 -11.65
N THR A 84 -6.65 -4.49 -12.56
CA THR A 84 -6.92 -4.59 -14.01
C THR A 84 -7.18 -6.03 -14.44
N LEU A 85 -6.30 -6.97 -14.07
CA LEU A 85 -6.43 -8.38 -14.44
C LEU A 85 -7.71 -9.03 -13.92
N LYS A 86 -8.13 -8.71 -12.69
CA LYS A 86 -9.35 -9.29 -12.10
C LYS A 86 -10.64 -8.65 -12.61
N VAL A 87 -10.64 -7.36 -12.91
CA VAL A 87 -11.79 -6.71 -13.57
C VAL A 87 -11.90 -7.17 -15.03
N GLU A 88 -10.78 -7.40 -15.71
CA GLU A 88 -10.77 -8.06 -17.02
C GLU A 88 -11.38 -9.47 -16.96
N GLU A 89 -10.95 -10.31 -15.99
CA GLU A 89 -11.49 -11.67 -15.79
C GLU A 89 -13.00 -11.65 -15.51
N ILE A 90 -13.49 -10.74 -14.65
CA ILE A 90 -14.93 -10.54 -14.37
C ILE A 90 -15.69 -10.23 -15.67
N LEU A 91 -15.23 -9.23 -16.44
CA LEU A 91 -15.89 -8.80 -17.68
C LEU A 91 -15.86 -9.88 -18.77
N GLN A 92 -14.76 -10.64 -18.88
CA GLN A 92 -14.65 -11.79 -19.79
C GLN A 92 -15.57 -12.95 -19.38
N ASN A 93 -15.81 -13.15 -18.07
CA ASN A 93 -16.77 -14.14 -17.58
C ASN A 93 -18.22 -13.74 -17.87
N GLN A 94 -18.52 -12.43 -17.99
CA GLN A 94 -19.79 -11.91 -18.53
C GLN A 94 -19.87 -11.94 -20.07
N GLY A 95 -18.92 -12.58 -20.76
CA GLY A 95 -18.92 -12.78 -22.21
C GLY A 95 -18.29 -11.65 -23.03
N TYR A 96 -17.94 -10.51 -22.44
CA TYR A 96 -17.40 -9.37 -23.19
C TYR A 96 -15.95 -9.58 -23.64
N LYS A 97 -15.59 -8.96 -24.77
CA LYS A 97 -14.19 -8.82 -25.19
C LYS A 97 -13.59 -7.58 -24.52
N VAL A 98 -12.53 -7.73 -23.74
CA VAL A 98 -11.90 -6.60 -23.04
C VAL A 98 -10.74 -6.03 -23.86
N ILE A 99 -10.67 -4.70 -23.97
CA ILE A 99 -9.52 -3.97 -24.50
C ILE A 99 -8.92 -3.17 -23.34
N ASN A 100 -7.78 -3.60 -22.82
CA ASN A 100 -7.01 -2.80 -21.87
C ASN A 100 -6.47 -1.53 -22.53
N VAL A 101 -6.59 -0.40 -21.84
CA VAL A 101 -6.06 0.90 -22.24
C VAL A 101 -4.96 1.29 -21.26
N ASP A 102 -3.75 1.54 -21.75
CA ASP A 102 -2.57 1.87 -20.94
C ASP A 102 -2.58 3.29 -20.32
N SER A 103 -3.73 3.97 -20.37
CA SER A 103 -3.99 5.23 -19.68
C SER A 103 -5.12 5.09 -18.67
N SER A 104 -5.09 5.95 -17.66
CA SER A 104 -6.19 6.19 -16.73
C SER A 104 -7.09 7.35 -17.16
N ASP A 105 -6.72 8.10 -18.20
CA ASP A 105 -7.55 9.15 -18.77
C ASP A 105 -8.49 8.57 -19.85
N LYS A 106 -9.76 9.01 -19.83
CA LYS A 106 -10.78 8.68 -20.82
C LYS A 106 -10.59 9.42 -22.13
N ASP A 107 -9.87 10.54 -22.12
CA ASP A 107 -9.71 11.36 -23.31
C ASP A 107 -8.63 10.78 -24.26
N ASP A 108 -7.71 9.99 -23.71
CA ASP A 108 -6.60 9.28 -24.39
C ASP A 108 -7.01 8.12 -25.32
N PHE A 109 -8.28 7.69 -25.37
CA PHE A 109 -8.64 6.62 -26.32
C PHE A 109 -8.43 7.08 -27.77
N SER A 110 -7.81 6.23 -28.58
CA SER A 110 -7.77 6.41 -30.03
C SER A 110 -9.19 6.41 -30.61
N PHE A 111 -9.40 7.08 -31.76
CA PHE A 111 -10.70 7.09 -32.43
C PHE A 111 -11.21 5.67 -32.76
N ALA A 112 -10.31 4.73 -33.08
CA ALA A 112 -10.65 3.32 -33.28
C ALA A 112 -11.24 2.69 -32.01
N GLN A 113 -10.58 2.87 -30.85
CA GLN A 113 -11.10 2.40 -29.56
C GLN A 113 -12.44 3.07 -29.21
N LYS A 114 -12.60 4.39 -29.38
CA LYS A 114 -13.87 5.10 -29.16
C LYS A 114 -15.01 4.57 -30.04
N LYS A 115 -14.69 4.19 -31.29
CA LYS A 115 -15.66 3.66 -32.25
C LYS A 115 -16.04 2.19 -31.97
N GLU A 116 -15.07 1.34 -31.65
CA GLU A 116 -15.29 -0.10 -31.40
C GLU A 116 -15.78 -0.42 -30.00
N GLY A 117 -15.48 0.41 -29.01
CA GLY A 117 -15.96 0.26 -27.64
C GLY A 117 -17.49 0.37 -27.56
N TYR A 118 -18.09 -0.60 -26.88
CA TYR A 118 -19.47 -0.54 -26.40
C TYR A 118 -19.57 0.36 -25.17
N LEU A 119 -18.74 0.07 -24.16
CA LEU A 119 -18.60 0.82 -22.90
C LEU A 119 -17.12 0.99 -22.57
N ALA A 120 -16.81 1.95 -21.68
CA ALA A 120 -15.52 2.02 -21.00
C ALA A 120 -15.71 1.96 -19.48
N VAL A 121 -14.82 1.27 -18.78
CA VAL A 121 -14.82 1.13 -17.31
C VAL A 121 -13.57 1.82 -16.76
N ALA A 122 -13.78 2.94 -16.08
CA ALA A 122 -12.74 3.72 -15.41
C ALA A 122 -12.80 3.50 -13.89
N MET A 123 -11.63 3.42 -13.25
CA MET A 123 -11.51 3.24 -11.81
C MET A 123 -10.56 4.29 -11.23
N ASN A 124 -11.03 5.04 -10.25
CA ASN A 124 -10.23 6.05 -9.55
C ASN A 124 -10.54 6.05 -8.04
N GLY A 125 -9.61 6.51 -7.22
CA GLY A 125 -9.79 6.49 -5.77
C GLY A 125 -8.53 6.74 -4.97
N GLU A 126 -8.67 6.65 -3.66
CA GLU A 126 -7.63 6.83 -2.66
C GLU A 126 -7.69 5.68 -1.66
N ILE A 127 -6.56 4.99 -1.45
CA ILE A 127 -6.43 3.87 -0.51
C ILE A 127 -5.50 4.30 0.62
N VAL A 128 -6.08 4.68 1.76
CA VAL A 128 -5.35 5.13 2.94
C VAL A 128 -5.32 4.02 3.98
N LEU A 129 -4.14 3.73 4.53
CA LEU A 129 -3.97 2.86 5.69
C LEU A 129 -3.35 3.66 6.83
N ARG A 130 -4.08 3.88 7.92
CA ARG A 130 -3.61 4.71 9.05
C ARG A 130 -3.82 4.03 10.41
N PRO A 131 -2.96 4.29 11.41
CA PRO A 131 -3.24 3.89 12.79
C PRO A 131 -4.55 4.52 13.30
N ASP A 132 -5.39 3.73 13.97
CA ASP A 132 -6.56 4.23 14.70
C ASP A 132 -6.09 5.06 15.90
N PRO A 133 -6.38 6.38 15.97
CA PRO A 133 -5.94 7.23 17.08
C PRO A 133 -6.52 6.81 18.44
N LYS A 134 -7.65 6.09 18.48
CA LYS A 134 -8.26 5.61 19.73
C LYS A 134 -7.62 4.32 20.25
N ARG A 135 -6.87 3.60 19.41
CA ARG A 135 -6.29 2.28 19.71
C ARG A 135 -4.79 2.22 19.51
N THR A 136 -4.15 3.36 19.24
CA THR A 136 -2.69 3.47 19.10
C THR A 136 -2.08 3.97 20.39
N ILE A 137 -1.11 3.22 20.92
CA ILE A 137 -0.37 3.52 22.13
C ILE A 137 1.09 3.74 21.74
N GLN A 138 1.66 4.89 22.13
CA GLN A 138 3.08 5.19 21.96
C GLN A 138 3.76 5.19 23.33
N LYS A 139 4.78 4.34 23.48
CA LYS A 139 5.64 4.23 24.67
C LYS A 139 7.05 4.63 24.27
N LYS A 140 7.51 5.78 24.76
CA LYS A 140 8.88 6.26 24.52
C LYS A 140 9.86 5.59 25.50
N SER A 141 11.12 5.43 25.10
CA SER A 141 12.18 5.01 26.02
C SER A 141 12.40 6.08 27.08
N GLU A 142 12.40 5.66 28.34
CA GLU A 142 12.78 6.51 29.46
C GLU A 142 14.28 6.85 29.41
N PRO A 143 14.68 8.08 29.77
CA PRO A 143 16.09 8.45 29.84
C PRO A 143 16.76 7.81 31.06
N GLY A 144 17.82 7.02 30.86
CA GLY A 144 18.57 6.41 31.96
C GLY A 144 19.81 5.64 31.52
N LEU A 145 20.94 5.89 32.19
CA LEU A 145 22.26 5.31 31.89
C LEU A 145 22.34 3.79 32.08
N LEU A 146 21.46 3.21 32.92
CA LEU A 146 21.44 1.78 33.20
C LEU A 146 20.28 1.07 32.49
N PHE A 147 19.08 1.65 32.55
CA PHE A 147 17.83 0.97 32.17
C PHE A 147 17.17 1.47 30.87
N SER A 148 17.72 2.48 30.19
CA SER A 148 17.17 2.88 28.88
C SER A 148 17.29 1.71 27.89
N THR A 149 16.18 1.37 27.26
CA THR A 149 16.13 0.39 26.17
C THR A 149 16.61 0.98 24.85
N GLY A 150 16.66 2.31 24.74
CA GLY A 150 16.99 3.02 23.50
C GLY A 150 15.95 2.86 22.39
N LEU A 151 14.75 2.35 22.71
CA LEU A 151 13.70 2.01 21.76
C LEU A 151 12.35 2.63 22.15
N ASP A 152 11.78 3.41 21.25
CA ASP A 152 10.38 3.82 21.29
C ASP A 152 9.52 2.72 20.64
N LYS A 153 8.34 2.45 21.20
CA LYS A 153 7.39 1.44 20.70
C LYS A 153 6.04 2.08 20.43
N MET A 154 5.49 1.83 19.25
CA MET A 154 4.12 2.18 18.87
C MET A 154 3.35 0.89 18.58
N GLU A 155 2.32 0.60 19.36
CA GLU A 155 1.44 -0.55 19.16
C GLU A 155 0.02 -0.05 18.87
N GLY A 156 -0.70 -0.69 17.96
CA GLY A 156 -2.06 -0.27 17.64
C GLY A 156 -2.76 -1.09 16.57
N VAL A 157 -3.81 -0.51 16.02
CA VAL A 157 -4.63 -1.09 14.95
C VAL A 157 -4.53 -0.19 13.72
N LEU A 158 -4.16 -0.77 12.59
CA LEU A 158 -4.19 -0.15 11.27
C LEU A 158 -5.59 -0.33 10.69
N ILE A 159 -6.21 0.77 10.27
CA ILE A 159 -7.56 0.81 9.69
C ILE A 159 -7.52 1.40 8.27
N PRO A 160 -8.41 0.93 7.36
CA PRO A 160 -8.61 1.55 6.07
C PRO A 160 -9.32 2.91 6.17
N ALA A 161 -9.10 3.75 5.18
CA ALA A 161 -9.88 4.94 4.87
C ALA A 161 -9.72 5.28 3.38
N GLY A 162 -10.52 6.24 2.90
CA GLY A 162 -10.57 6.62 1.48
C GLY A 162 -11.67 5.86 0.74
N PHE A 163 -11.63 5.87 -0.59
CA PHE A 163 -12.71 5.35 -1.42
C PHE A 163 -12.18 4.81 -2.75
N ILE A 164 -12.96 3.93 -3.38
CA ILE A 164 -12.78 3.59 -4.80
C ILE A 164 -14.10 3.81 -5.53
N LYS A 165 -14.03 4.60 -6.60
CA LYS A 165 -15.13 4.83 -7.53
C LYS A 165 -14.87 4.06 -8.82
N VAL A 166 -15.90 3.35 -9.29
CA VAL A 166 -15.96 2.73 -10.60
C VAL A 166 -16.98 3.50 -11.43
N THR A 167 -16.59 3.91 -12.63
CA THR A 167 -17.41 4.72 -13.54
C THR A 167 -17.57 4.00 -14.87
N ILE A 168 -18.81 3.86 -15.32
CA ILE A 168 -19.19 3.29 -16.61
C ILE A 168 -19.43 4.45 -17.56
N LEU A 169 -18.69 4.50 -18.66
CA LEU A 169 -18.64 5.60 -19.62
C LEU A 169 -19.08 5.14 -21.01
N GLU A 170 -19.65 6.04 -21.80
CA GLU A 170 -19.78 5.84 -23.26
C GLU A 170 -18.49 6.35 -23.95
N PRO A 171 -17.73 5.50 -24.69
CA PRO A 171 -16.39 5.86 -25.17
C PRO A 171 -16.31 7.02 -26.16
N MET A 172 -17.34 7.25 -26.98
CA MET A 172 -17.31 8.28 -28.03
C MET A 172 -17.54 9.68 -27.47
N SER A 173 -18.51 9.85 -26.57
CA SER A 173 -18.80 11.09 -25.85
C SER A 173 -17.82 11.32 -24.69
N GLY A 174 -17.43 10.27 -23.98
CA GLY A 174 -16.73 10.34 -22.70
C GLY A 174 -17.66 10.72 -21.54
N GLU A 175 -18.98 10.66 -21.74
CA GLU A 175 -19.99 10.91 -20.70
C GLU A 175 -20.17 9.68 -19.80
N SER A 176 -20.54 9.92 -18.54
CA SER A 176 -20.83 8.89 -17.55
C SER A 176 -22.26 8.40 -17.67
N LEU A 177 -22.43 7.09 -17.81
CA LEU A 177 -23.72 6.41 -17.81
C LEU A 177 -24.13 6.04 -16.38
N ASP A 178 -23.20 5.50 -15.59
CA ASP A 178 -23.40 5.20 -14.17
C ASP A 178 -22.07 5.20 -13.40
N SER A 179 -22.13 5.28 -12.08
CA SER A 179 -20.97 5.06 -11.23
C SER A 179 -21.35 4.58 -9.82
N PHE A 180 -20.54 3.70 -9.25
CA PHE A 180 -20.66 3.28 -7.86
C PHE A 180 -19.36 3.53 -7.10
N THR A 181 -19.49 3.85 -5.81
CA THR A 181 -18.37 4.14 -4.91
C THR A 181 -18.40 3.17 -3.74
N MET A 182 -17.23 2.65 -3.38
CA MET A 182 -16.99 1.84 -2.18
C MET A 182 -16.20 2.72 -1.20
N ASP A 183 -16.76 3.03 -0.03
CA ASP A 183 -16.02 3.67 1.06
C ASP A 183 -15.21 2.59 1.79
N LEU A 184 -13.89 2.77 1.84
CA LEU A 184 -13.00 1.81 2.48
C LEU A 184 -13.07 1.89 4.01
N SER A 185 -13.58 3.00 4.54
CA SER A 185 -13.79 3.26 5.98
C SER A 185 -14.94 2.43 6.57
N GLU A 186 -15.85 1.93 5.73
CA GLU A 186 -16.95 1.04 6.13
C GLU A 186 -16.53 -0.43 6.25
N LEU A 187 -15.32 -0.78 5.79
CA LEU A 187 -14.80 -2.14 5.86
C LEU A 187 -14.32 -2.47 7.28
N ASP A 188 -14.79 -3.59 7.85
CA ASP A 188 -14.33 -4.10 9.15
C ASP A 188 -12.93 -4.77 9.04
N ILE A 189 -11.92 -3.94 8.77
CA ILE A 189 -10.52 -4.35 8.62
C ILE A 189 -9.71 -3.67 9.72
N GLN A 190 -9.11 -4.50 10.59
CA GLN A 190 -8.44 -4.07 11.81
C GLN A 190 -7.14 -4.88 11.97
N GLU A 191 -6.04 -4.41 11.39
CA GLU A 191 -4.77 -5.12 11.43
C GLU A 191 -3.90 -4.64 12.60
N LYS A 192 -3.56 -5.54 13.53
CA LYS A 192 -2.68 -5.18 14.65
C LYS A 192 -1.26 -4.96 14.14
N PHE A 193 -0.68 -3.81 14.48
CA PHE A 193 0.71 -3.51 14.22
C PHE A 193 1.46 -3.18 15.52
N LEU A 194 2.75 -3.50 15.51
CA LEU A 194 3.77 -3.10 16.44
C LEU A 194 4.90 -2.53 15.60
N LYS A 195 5.28 -1.29 15.88
CA LYS A 195 6.41 -0.59 15.28
C LYS A 195 7.39 -0.23 16.38
N THR A 196 8.65 -0.61 16.22
CA THR A 196 9.72 -0.22 17.14
C THR A 196 10.70 0.70 16.41
N THR A 197 11.06 1.82 17.01
CA THR A 197 11.99 2.81 16.43
C THR A 197 13.08 3.17 17.43
N HIS A 198 14.25 3.59 16.93
CA HIS A 198 15.30 4.13 17.80
C HIS A 198 14.81 5.38 18.53
N SER A 199 15.00 5.40 19.85
CA SER A 199 14.70 6.57 20.69
C SER A 199 15.83 7.59 20.63
N SER A 200 15.51 8.86 20.86
CA SER A 200 16.50 9.91 21.12
C SER A 200 17.27 9.68 22.43
N HIS A 201 16.76 8.85 23.34
CA HIS A 201 17.38 8.52 24.62
C HIS A 201 18.20 7.21 24.56
N SER A 202 19.16 7.13 23.64
CA SER A 202 20.07 5.98 23.51
C SER A 202 21.20 6.00 24.56
N GLY A 203 21.88 4.86 24.75
CA GLY A 203 23.10 4.77 25.58
C GLY A 203 22.96 4.10 26.96
N GLY A 204 21.80 3.51 27.29
CA GLY A 204 21.67 2.67 28.49
C GLY A 204 22.35 1.31 28.31
N LEU A 205 22.99 0.75 29.35
CA LEU A 205 23.67 -0.56 29.24
C LEU A 205 22.76 -1.70 28.73
N VAL A 206 21.46 -1.63 29.01
CA VAL A 206 20.45 -2.60 28.57
C VAL A 206 20.07 -2.47 27.08
N SER A 207 20.37 -1.34 26.40
CA SER A 207 19.93 -1.12 25.00
C SER A 207 20.51 -2.14 24.01
N THR A 208 21.66 -2.74 24.32
CA THR A 208 22.28 -3.79 23.47
C THR A 208 21.58 -5.14 23.57
N MET A 209 20.81 -5.38 24.64
CA MET A 209 20.12 -6.65 24.91
C MET A 209 18.64 -6.63 24.47
N VAL A 210 18.04 -5.44 24.32
CA VAL A 210 16.64 -5.31 23.91
C VAL A 210 16.53 -5.35 22.39
N LYS A 211 15.81 -6.36 21.89
CA LYS A 211 15.43 -6.44 20.48
C LYS A 211 14.12 -5.68 20.24
N GLY A 212 14.10 -4.88 19.18
CA GLY A 212 12.88 -4.30 18.63
C GLY A 212 12.19 -5.24 17.65
N THR A 213 10.89 -5.05 17.43
CA THR A 213 10.13 -5.75 16.40
C THR A 213 9.28 -4.73 15.64
N ASP A 214 9.25 -4.81 14.31
CA ASP A 214 8.33 -4.05 13.48
C ASP A 214 7.58 -5.01 12.54
N ASN A 215 6.27 -5.13 12.70
CA ASN A 215 5.40 -5.91 11.79
C ASN A 215 4.45 -5.03 10.96
N SER A 216 4.71 -3.71 10.89
CA SER A 216 3.87 -2.76 10.15
C SER A 216 3.72 -3.15 8.69
N ASN A 217 4.78 -3.68 8.06
CA ASN A 217 4.74 -4.17 6.69
C ASN A 217 3.76 -5.35 6.54
N ASP A 218 3.74 -6.29 7.48
CA ASP A 218 2.81 -7.43 7.49
C ASP A 218 1.36 -6.99 7.72
N ALA A 219 1.13 -6.03 8.63
CA ALA A 219 -0.18 -5.42 8.82
C ALA A 219 -0.68 -4.71 7.54
N ILE A 220 0.18 -3.96 6.85
CA ILE A 220 -0.15 -3.30 5.57
C ILE A 220 -0.52 -4.34 4.51
N LYS A 221 0.28 -5.39 4.31
CA LYS A 221 0.01 -6.43 3.32
C LYS A 221 -1.26 -7.22 3.64
N SER A 222 -1.52 -7.49 4.93
CA SER A 222 -2.77 -8.11 5.38
C SER A 222 -3.99 -7.24 5.07
N ALA A 223 -3.92 -5.94 5.38
CA ALA A 223 -4.99 -5.00 5.10
C ALA A 223 -5.26 -4.89 3.60
N LEU A 224 -4.21 -4.73 2.77
CA LEU A 224 -4.34 -4.67 1.30
C LEU A 224 -4.96 -5.93 0.70
N ASN A 225 -4.63 -7.13 1.20
CA ASN A 225 -5.26 -8.38 0.77
C ASN A 225 -6.78 -8.37 1.05
N LYS A 226 -7.18 -7.94 2.25
CA LYS A 226 -8.60 -7.87 2.65
C LYS A 226 -9.37 -6.79 1.89
N ILE A 227 -8.77 -5.59 1.74
CA ILE A 227 -9.32 -4.48 0.95
C ILE A 227 -9.57 -4.96 -0.49
N PHE A 228 -8.57 -5.58 -1.13
CA PHE A 228 -8.69 -6.10 -2.49
C PHE A 228 -9.86 -7.07 -2.65
N ALA A 229 -9.99 -8.06 -1.76
CA ALA A 229 -11.07 -9.05 -1.83
C ALA A 229 -12.47 -8.40 -1.74
N ASN A 230 -12.66 -7.44 -0.83
CA ASN A 230 -13.94 -6.73 -0.67
C ASN A 230 -14.29 -5.86 -1.90
N ILE A 231 -13.31 -5.12 -2.43
CA ILE A 231 -13.52 -4.29 -3.64
C ILE A 231 -13.86 -5.17 -4.83
N MET A 232 -13.10 -6.25 -5.07
CA MET A 232 -13.37 -7.13 -6.21
C MET A 232 -14.74 -7.80 -6.10
N GLN A 233 -15.19 -8.15 -4.89
CA GLN A 233 -16.52 -8.71 -4.65
C GLN A 233 -17.66 -7.74 -5.00
N GLU A 234 -17.58 -6.47 -4.60
CA GLU A 234 -18.59 -5.49 -5.00
C GLU A 234 -18.49 -5.12 -6.49
N ILE A 235 -17.30 -5.16 -7.09
CA ILE A 235 -17.15 -4.98 -8.53
C ILE A 235 -17.81 -6.12 -9.32
N ASP A 236 -17.56 -7.39 -8.99
CA ASP A 236 -18.17 -8.56 -9.68
C ASP A 236 -19.70 -8.52 -9.60
N LYS A 237 -20.23 -8.26 -8.39
CA LYS A 237 -21.66 -8.07 -8.13
C LYS A 237 -22.30 -6.93 -8.94
N LYS A 238 -21.53 -5.91 -9.35
CA LYS A 238 -22.02 -4.76 -10.11
C LYS A 238 -21.79 -4.91 -11.62
N LEU A 239 -20.64 -5.41 -12.05
CA LEU A 239 -20.28 -5.60 -13.46
C LEU A 239 -20.81 -6.92 -14.01
N THR A 240 -22.12 -7.17 -13.85
CA THR A 240 -22.80 -8.32 -14.46
C THR A 240 -23.30 -7.97 -15.86
N GLN A 241 -23.44 -8.98 -16.75
CA GLN A 241 -23.98 -8.80 -18.10
C GLN A 241 -25.33 -8.05 -18.07
N LYS A 242 -26.26 -8.47 -17.21
CA LYS A 242 -27.58 -7.84 -17.03
C LYS A 242 -27.49 -6.33 -16.70
N ASN A 243 -26.56 -5.95 -15.82
CA ASN A 243 -26.40 -4.54 -15.46
C ASN A 243 -25.76 -3.77 -16.62
N LEU A 244 -24.73 -4.33 -17.26
CA LEU A 244 -24.02 -3.70 -18.37
C LEU A 244 -24.87 -3.56 -19.65
N GLU A 245 -25.81 -4.46 -19.90
CA GLU A 245 -26.81 -4.37 -20.98
C GLU A 245 -27.88 -3.30 -20.73
N SER A 246 -28.15 -2.94 -19.46
CA SER A 246 -29.15 -1.91 -19.15
C SER A 246 -28.80 -0.54 -19.74
N TYR A 247 -27.51 -0.23 -19.87
CA TYR A 247 -27.00 1.00 -20.47
C TYR A 247 -26.99 0.98 -22.02
N GLN A 248 -27.37 -0.13 -22.67
CA GLN A 248 -27.15 -0.32 -24.11
C GLN A 248 -27.91 0.70 -24.96
N LYS A 249 -29.09 1.12 -24.51
CA LYS A 249 -29.91 2.13 -25.17
C LYS A 249 -29.24 3.50 -25.07
N ASP A 250 -28.89 3.92 -23.86
CA ASP A 250 -28.36 5.25 -23.58
C ASP A 250 -26.99 5.45 -24.24
N ALA A 251 -26.13 4.42 -24.20
CA ALA A 251 -24.86 4.41 -24.91
C ALA A 251 -25.04 4.59 -26.44
N LYS A 252 -26.04 3.93 -27.05
CA LYS A 252 -26.37 4.12 -28.47
C LYS A 252 -26.88 5.53 -28.77
N GLU A 253 -27.69 6.11 -27.89
CA GLU A 253 -28.19 7.49 -28.05
C GLU A 253 -27.06 8.53 -27.98
N LEU A 254 -26.16 8.44 -27.00
CA LEU A 254 -25.01 9.33 -26.86
C LEU A 254 -24.05 9.23 -28.04
N LYS A 255 -23.70 8.00 -28.45
CA LYS A 255 -22.82 7.74 -29.60
C LYS A 255 -23.39 8.31 -30.90
N ASN A 256 -24.71 8.31 -31.07
CA ASN A 256 -25.38 8.90 -32.23
C ASN A 256 -25.47 10.44 -32.19
N LYS A 257 -25.48 11.08 -31.01
CA LYS A 257 -25.47 12.55 -30.89
C LYS A 257 -24.15 13.16 -31.37
N ARG A 258 -23.01 12.48 -31.17
CA ARG A 258 -21.66 12.98 -31.56
C ARG A 258 -21.25 12.63 -33.00
N ASN A 259 -22.05 11.82 -33.71
CA ASN A 259 -21.85 11.47 -35.12
C ASN A 259 -22.65 12.38 -36.09
N ARG A 260 -23.27 13.46 -35.58
CA ARG A 260 -23.95 14.51 -36.35
C ARG A 260 -23.15 15.81 -36.27
#